data_AF-A0A927M764-F1
#
_entry.id   AF-A0A927M764-F1
#
_cell.length_a   1.000
_cell.length_b   1.000
_cell.length_c   1.000
_cell.angle_alpha   90.00
_cell.angle_beta   90.00
_cell.angle_gamma   90.00
#
_symmetry.space_group_name_H-M   'P 1'
#
loop_
_entity.id
_entity.type
_entity.pdbx_description
1 polymer ?
#
loop_
_entity_poly.entity_id
_entity_poly.type
_entity_poly.pdbx_seq_one_letter_code
_entity_poly.pdbx_strand_id
1 'polypeptide(L)'
;MSTREQGDASAMADPEAAKAAELVGAVRNDPAARLRLAAQFYDSNSGGPTIRPYRRAEIAFMRWQIQRGVLNPVDADGQGGGSPWWRAVNEGLLRDAFEANLRLRSGQLTAGSAPVERWMAFLRTPTPRTWYRAHNSSIVAGYLAHRHLVEAELPVEKFFMDVALLRVLYADCLLSNPRLALGHFAPLGPVLGDPRRKGTAVFLSLNNILPASYPIQERELVSVLEAENYLGRLIDYGAILPRAQALYEHAADDLEQPKLLQLVRADGPAYAWPPEHGYAWLSRRPRMTAMVTRLTGWRSRRGVREVRSRVASRSGRPSRPRR
;
A
#
# COMPACT_ATOMS: atom_id res chain seq x y z
N MET A 1 -42.00 -27.38 27.98
CA MET A 1 -41.60 -25.98 28.20
C MET A 1 -40.37 -25.94 29.07
N SER A 2 -39.30 -25.21 28.83
CA SER A 2 -38.72 -24.66 27.60
C SER A 2 -37.26 -24.41 27.98
N THR A 3 -36.36 -24.94 27.16
CA THR A 3 -34.92 -24.70 27.14
C THR A 3 -34.60 -23.21 27.28
N ARG A 4 -33.77 -22.89 28.26
CA ARG A 4 -33.08 -21.59 28.37
C ARG A 4 -31.58 -21.86 28.51
N GLU A 5 -31.01 -22.45 27.46
CA GLU A 5 -29.60 -22.26 27.16
C GLU A 5 -29.45 -20.82 26.65
N GLN A 6 -29.34 -19.89 27.60
CA GLN A 6 -28.91 -18.53 27.32
C GLN A 6 -27.42 -18.59 27.03
N GLY A 7 -27.08 -18.29 25.78
CA GLY A 7 -25.73 -18.28 25.25
C GLY A 7 -24.84 -17.33 26.03
N ASP A 8 -23.91 -17.93 26.77
CA ASP A 8 -22.71 -17.27 27.27
C ASP A 8 -21.53 -17.61 26.35
N ALA A 9 -21.76 -17.48 25.04
CA ALA A 9 -20.69 -17.31 24.07
C ALA A 9 -20.32 -15.83 24.07
N SER A 10 -19.78 -15.38 25.22
CA SER A 10 -18.96 -14.18 25.27
C SER A 10 -17.98 -14.27 24.10
N ALA A 11 -18.02 -13.26 23.23
CA ALA A 11 -17.07 -13.09 22.14
C ALA A 11 -15.67 -13.02 22.76
N MET A 12 -15.04 -14.17 22.97
CA MET A 12 -13.66 -14.24 23.40
C MET A 12 -12.85 -13.51 22.35
N ALA A 13 -12.30 -12.35 22.75
CA ALA A 13 -11.40 -11.59 21.94
C ALA A 13 -10.33 -12.55 21.39
N ASP A 14 -10.14 -12.54 20.08
CA ASP A 14 -9.14 -13.38 19.40
C ASP A 14 -7.77 -13.14 20.06
N PRO A 15 -7.22 -14.13 20.79
CA PRO A 15 -6.10 -13.89 21.69
C PRO A 15 -4.82 -13.55 20.94
N GLU A 16 -4.61 -14.11 19.74
CA GLU A 16 -3.50 -13.74 18.87
C GLU A 16 -3.62 -12.31 18.35
N ALA A 17 -4.82 -11.88 17.95
CA ALA A 17 -5.07 -10.51 17.53
C ALA A 17 -4.85 -9.50 18.67
N ALA A 18 -5.35 -9.83 19.87
CA ALA A 18 -5.14 -9.02 21.07
C ALA A 18 -3.65 -8.92 21.44
N LYS A 19 -2.91 -10.04 21.36
CA LYS A 19 -1.48 -10.04 21.66
C LYS A 19 -0.66 -9.26 20.62
N ALA A 20 -1.01 -9.36 19.35
CA ALA A 20 -0.39 -8.55 18.30
C ALA A 20 -0.63 -7.04 18.53
N ALA A 21 -1.86 -6.67 18.91
CA ALA A 21 -2.19 -5.29 19.26
C ALA A 21 -1.40 -4.78 20.49
N GLU A 22 -1.20 -5.61 21.52
CA GLU A 22 -0.37 -5.29 22.68
C GLU A 22 1.09 -5.05 22.30
N LEU A 23 1.69 -5.94 21.49
CA LEU A 23 3.07 -5.82 21.01
C LEU A 23 3.29 -4.51 20.25
N VAL A 24 2.39 -4.17 19.33
CA VAL A 24 2.47 -2.93 18.54
C VAL A 24 2.17 -1.70 19.41
N GLY A 25 1.20 -1.81 20.32
CA GLY A 25 0.85 -0.74 21.26
C GLY A 25 2.01 -0.36 22.18
N ALA A 26 2.79 -1.34 22.66
CA ALA A 26 3.94 -1.11 23.52
C ALA A 26 5.05 -0.26 22.87
N VAL A 27 5.18 -0.32 21.54
CA VAL A 27 6.18 0.45 20.79
C VAL A 27 5.61 1.68 20.10
N ARG A 28 4.31 1.96 20.24
CA ARG A 28 3.58 2.99 19.48
C ARG A 28 4.28 4.35 19.52
N ASN A 29 4.81 4.77 20.66
CA ASN A 29 5.43 6.09 20.83
C ASN A 29 6.97 6.08 20.76
N ASP A 30 7.61 4.96 20.42
CA ASP A 30 9.05 4.87 20.22
C ASP A 30 9.36 4.45 18.77
N PRO A 31 9.72 5.40 17.89
CA PRO A 31 10.04 5.11 16.49
C PRO A 31 11.18 4.09 16.34
N ALA A 32 12.18 4.12 17.23
CA ALA A 32 13.28 3.17 17.21
C ALA A 32 12.82 1.78 17.65
N ALA A 33 11.93 1.67 18.65
CA ALA A 33 11.32 0.40 19.02
C ALA A 33 10.42 -0.17 17.92
N ARG A 34 9.65 0.68 17.21
CA ARG A 34 8.87 0.24 16.03
C ARG A 34 9.78 -0.40 14.99
N LEU A 35 10.91 0.23 14.67
CA LEU A 35 11.88 -0.31 13.72
C LEU A 35 12.46 -1.65 14.18
N ARG A 36 12.79 -1.77 15.48
CA ARG A 36 13.27 -3.03 16.06
C ARG A 36 12.21 -4.12 15.98
N LEU A 37 10.95 -3.81 16.28
CA LEU A 37 9.82 -4.75 16.18
C LEU A 37 9.64 -5.23 14.73
N ALA A 38 9.65 -4.31 13.75
CA ALA A 38 9.59 -4.66 12.33
C ALA A 38 10.74 -5.58 11.90
N ALA A 39 11.98 -5.27 12.32
CA ALA A 39 13.13 -6.11 12.01
C ALA A 39 13.02 -7.50 12.65
N GLN A 40 12.53 -7.56 13.89
CA GLN A 40 12.35 -8.80 14.64
C GLN A 40 11.44 -9.79 13.91
N PHE A 41 10.35 -9.32 13.29
CA PHE A 41 9.45 -10.17 12.49
C PHE A 41 10.22 -10.99 11.45
N TYR A 42 11.12 -10.35 10.71
CA TYR A 42 11.90 -11.02 9.66
C TYR A 42 13.08 -11.83 10.17
N ASP A 43 13.62 -11.47 11.34
CA ASP A 43 14.81 -12.11 11.92
C ASP A 43 14.46 -13.34 12.80
N SER A 44 13.25 -13.42 13.35
CA SER A 44 12.89 -14.38 14.41
C SER A 44 12.16 -15.64 13.94
N ASN A 45 12.09 -15.92 12.63
CA ASN A 45 11.39 -17.10 12.12
C ASN A 45 12.21 -18.39 12.33
N SER A 46 12.29 -18.86 13.58
CA SER A 46 12.95 -20.12 13.95
C SER A 46 12.01 -21.30 13.73
N GLY A 47 12.34 -22.20 12.79
CA GLY A 47 11.58 -23.43 12.51
C GLY A 47 10.83 -23.47 11.17
N GLY A 48 10.82 -22.36 10.42
CA GLY A 48 10.27 -22.27 9.06
C GLY A 48 11.29 -21.79 8.03
N PRO A 49 10.89 -21.62 6.75
CA PRO A 49 11.78 -21.08 5.73
C PRO A 49 12.23 -19.67 6.10
N THR A 50 13.48 -19.31 5.75
CA THR A 50 14.02 -17.99 6.07
C THR A 50 13.30 -16.88 5.29
N ILE A 51 12.77 -15.89 6.01
CA ILE A 51 12.14 -14.69 5.44
C ILE A 51 13.03 -13.44 5.56
N ARG A 52 14.20 -13.59 6.17
CA ARG A 52 15.18 -12.52 6.38
C ARG A 52 15.48 -11.67 5.13
N PRO A 53 15.59 -12.25 3.90
CA PRO A 53 15.87 -11.46 2.70
C PRO A 53 14.77 -10.44 2.33
N TYR A 54 13.52 -10.65 2.76
CA TYR A 54 12.37 -9.80 2.40
C TYR A 54 12.31 -8.48 3.18
N ARG A 55 13.06 -8.35 4.29
CA ARG A 55 12.99 -7.17 5.18
C ARG A 55 13.48 -5.87 4.53
N ARG A 56 14.25 -5.94 3.43
CA ARG A 56 15.09 -4.84 2.98
C ARG A 56 14.30 -3.57 2.66
N ALA A 57 13.25 -3.71 1.86
CA ALA A 57 12.45 -2.58 1.40
C ALA A 57 11.67 -1.94 2.56
N GLU A 58 11.00 -2.76 3.36
CA GLU A 58 10.21 -2.30 4.51
C GLU A 58 11.06 -1.59 5.56
N ILE A 59 12.23 -2.15 5.93
CA ILE A 59 13.14 -1.54 6.90
C ILE A 59 13.76 -0.25 6.35
N ALA A 60 14.08 -0.19 5.06
CA ALA A 60 14.56 1.05 4.44
C ALA A 60 13.49 2.14 4.46
N PHE A 61 12.25 1.79 4.13
CA PHE A 61 11.12 2.70 4.16
C PHE A 61 10.81 3.19 5.58
N MET A 62 10.80 2.30 6.58
CA MET A 62 10.61 2.70 7.98
C MET A 62 11.73 3.61 8.48
N ARG A 63 12.99 3.37 8.10
CA ARG A 63 14.09 4.30 8.42
C ARG A 63 13.88 5.68 7.83
N TRP A 64 13.40 5.74 6.58
CA TRP A 64 13.01 7.01 5.96
C TRP A 64 11.87 7.68 6.73
N GLN A 65 10.82 6.94 7.10
CA GLN A 65 9.71 7.47 7.90
C GLN A 65 10.17 8.04 9.25
N ILE A 66 11.12 7.37 9.92
CA ILE A 66 11.73 7.84 11.17
C ILE A 66 12.55 9.10 10.92
N GLN A 67 13.41 9.10 9.90
CA GLN A 67 14.24 10.26 9.55
C GLN A 67 13.40 11.49 9.23
N ARG A 68 12.28 11.31 8.53
CA ARG A 68 11.29 12.36 8.26
C ARG A 68 10.59 12.88 9.50
N GLY A 69 10.48 12.06 10.55
CA GLY A 69 9.69 12.37 11.74
C GLY A 69 8.21 12.01 11.64
N VAL A 70 7.73 11.40 10.54
CA VAL A 70 6.30 11.02 10.42
C VAL A 70 5.87 9.95 11.43
N LEU A 71 6.81 9.23 12.04
CA LEU A 71 6.55 8.26 13.11
C LEU A 71 6.78 8.80 14.52
N ASN A 72 7.19 10.06 14.69
CA ASN A 72 7.36 10.67 16.02
C ASN A 72 6.04 10.62 16.81
N PRO A 73 6.07 10.63 18.16
CA PRO A 73 4.86 10.82 18.96
C PRO A 73 4.02 11.98 18.44
N VAL A 74 2.70 11.86 18.56
CA VAL A 74 1.80 12.96 18.26
C VAL A 74 1.80 13.87 19.48
N ASP A 75 2.13 15.15 19.30
CA ASP A 75 2.06 16.13 20.38
C ASP A 75 0.59 16.41 20.73
N ALA A 76 0.32 16.79 21.99
CA ALA A 76 -1.04 17.07 22.47
C ALA A 76 -1.76 18.14 21.64
N ASP A 77 -1.02 19.08 21.06
CA ASP A 77 -1.56 20.21 20.29
C ASP A 77 -1.49 19.99 18.76
N GLY A 78 -1.00 18.83 18.29
CA GLY A 78 -1.00 18.45 16.87
C GLY A 78 -0.08 19.26 15.95
N GLN A 79 0.66 20.25 16.45
CA GLN A 79 1.46 21.19 15.64
C GLN A 79 2.96 20.84 15.50
N GLY A 80 3.49 19.86 16.23
CA GLY A 80 4.93 19.50 16.21
C GLY A 80 5.27 18.01 16.19
N GLY A 81 4.26 17.13 16.20
CA GLY A 81 4.43 15.67 16.32
C GLY A 81 4.48 14.92 14.99
N GLY A 82 4.54 13.59 15.07
CA GLY A 82 4.45 12.73 13.87
C GLY A 82 3.04 12.70 13.26
N SER A 83 2.93 12.15 12.05
CA SER A 83 1.66 12.05 11.32
C SER A 83 0.76 10.98 11.94
N PRO A 84 -0.48 11.34 12.35
CA PRO A 84 -1.46 10.36 12.81
C PRO A 84 -1.73 9.29 11.76
N TRP A 85 -1.82 9.68 10.48
CA TRP A 85 -2.10 8.77 9.38
C TRP A 85 -0.97 7.76 9.14
N TRP A 86 0.28 8.23 9.01
CA TRP A 86 1.44 7.33 8.78
C TRP A 86 1.64 6.35 9.90
N ARG A 87 1.45 6.80 11.15
CA ARG A 87 1.53 5.95 12.34
C ARG A 87 0.47 4.87 12.31
N ALA A 88 -0.78 5.21 11.97
CA ALA A 88 -1.89 4.25 11.94
C ALA A 88 -1.72 3.19 10.85
N VAL A 89 -1.32 3.58 9.63
CA VAL A 89 -1.03 2.63 8.54
C VAL A 89 0.14 1.72 8.90
N ASN A 90 1.21 2.26 9.50
CA ASN A 90 2.34 1.48 9.97
C ASN A 90 1.96 0.49 11.08
N GLU A 91 1.12 0.90 12.04
CA GLU A 91 0.60 0.01 13.09
C GLU A 91 -0.22 -1.14 12.52
N GLY A 92 -1.08 -0.87 11.53
CA GLY A 92 -1.85 -1.91 10.84
C GLY A 92 -0.95 -2.96 10.20
N LEU A 93 0.05 -2.53 9.44
CA LEU A 93 1.04 -3.43 8.81
C LEU A 93 1.75 -4.32 9.84
N LEU A 94 2.27 -3.74 10.92
CA LEU A 94 2.98 -4.51 11.96
C LEU A 94 2.05 -5.48 12.67
N ARG A 95 0.83 -5.05 13.00
CA ARG A 95 -0.16 -5.87 13.69
C ARG A 95 -0.55 -7.08 12.85
N ASP A 96 -0.88 -6.89 11.57
CA ASP A 96 -1.29 -7.99 10.68
C ASP A 96 -0.17 -9.03 10.51
N ALA A 97 1.08 -8.58 10.40
CA ALA A 97 2.25 -9.46 10.28
C ALA A 97 2.50 -10.27 11.56
N PHE A 98 2.46 -9.63 12.73
CA PHE A 98 2.69 -10.30 14.01
C PHE A 98 1.53 -11.22 14.42
N GLU A 99 0.28 -10.84 14.14
CA GLU A 99 -0.88 -11.69 14.36
C GLU A 99 -0.75 -12.99 13.56
N ALA A 100 -0.41 -12.90 12.26
CA ALA A 100 -0.18 -14.08 11.43
C ALA A 100 0.92 -15.00 11.97
N ASN A 101 2.02 -14.42 12.46
CA ASN A 101 3.11 -15.18 13.08
C ASN A 101 2.67 -15.86 14.38
N LEU A 102 1.91 -15.17 15.23
CA LEU A 102 1.38 -15.73 16.48
C LEU A 102 0.43 -16.91 16.21
N ARG A 103 -0.51 -16.75 15.26
CA ARG A 103 -1.45 -17.80 14.85
C ARG A 103 -0.74 -19.06 14.35
N LEU A 104 0.29 -18.89 13.51
CA LEU A 104 1.08 -20.04 13.03
C LEU A 104 1.83 -20.76 14.15
N ARG A 105 2.33 -20.02 15.15
CA ARG A 105 3.03 -20.61 16.30
C ARG A 105 2.11 -21.29 17.29
N SER A 106 0.89 -20.79 17.48
CA SER A 106 -0.12 -21.42 18.35
C SER A 106 -0.85 -22.59 17.67
N GLY A 107 -0.65 -22.78 16.37
CA GLY A 107 -1.38 -23.78 15.58
C GLY A 107 -2.81 -23.36 15.23
N GLN A 108 -3.19 -22.10 15.49
CA GLN A 108 -4.50 -21.58 15.17
C GLN A 108 -4.60 -21.24 13.68
N LEU A 109 -5.43 -21.99 12.95
CA LEU A 109 -5.56 -21.85 11.49
C LEU A 109 -6.87 -21.17 11.07
N THR A 110 -7.69 -20.74 12.02
CA THR A 110 -8.94 -20.02 11.75
C THR A 110 -8.67 -18.73 10.97
N ALA A 111 -9.61 -18.39 10.08
CA ALA A 111 -9.60 -17.18 9.27
C ALA A 111 -9.50 -15.93 10.16
N GLY A 112 -8.39 -15.20 10.04
CA GLY A 112 -8.26 -13.84 10.56
C GLY A 112 -8.85 -12.83 9.58
N SER A 113 -8.31 -11.61 9.59
CA SER A 113 -8.57 -10.67 8.49
C SER A 113 -7.87 -11.13 7.21
N ALA A 114 -8.36 -10.70 6.03
CA ALA A 114 -7.72 -11.05 4.75
C ALA A 114 -6.21 -10.68 4.68
N PRO A 115 -5.73 -9.54 5.22
CA PRO A 115 -4.30 -9.28 5.36
C PRO A 115 -3.55 -10.32 6.19
N VAL A 116 -4.10 -10.74 7.33
CA VAL A 116 -3.50 -11.75 8.23
C VAL A 116 -3.38 -13.09 7.52
N GLU A 117 -4.43 -13.54 6.83
CA GLU A 117 -4.39 -14.79 6.05
C GLU A 117 -3.29 -14.77 4.98
N ARG A 118 -3.09 -13.62 4.32
CA ARG A 118 -2.05 -13.46 3.30
C ARG A 118 -0.65 -13.46 3.92
N TRP A 119 -0.47 -12.87 5.11
CA TRP A 119 0.76 -13.00 5.88
C TRP A 119 1.03 -14.45 6.30
N MET A 120 0.01 -15.19 6.74
CA MET A 120 0.15 -16.62 7.03
C MET A 120 0.56 -17.41 5.78
N ALA A 121 -0.01 -17.09 4.61
CA ALA A 121 0.39 -17.70 3.34
C ALA A 121 1.85 -17.40 2.98
N PHE A 122 2.32 -16.16 3.18
CA PHE A 122 3.73 -15.80 3.01
C PHE A 122 4.64 -16.57 3.98
N LEU A 123 4.30 -16.64 5.27
CA LEU A 123 5.11 -17.32 6.27
C LEU A 123 5.23 -18.83 6.01
N ARG A 124 4.17 -19.47 5.49
CA ARG A 124 4.22 -20.89 5.08
C ARG A 124 5.02 -21.11 3.79
N THR A 125 4.89 -20.20 2.81
CA THR A 125 5.53 -20.34 1.50
C THR A 125 6.07 -18.98 1.03
N PRO A 126 7.27 -18.60 1.50
CA PRO A 126 7.79 -17.26 1.26
C PRO A 126 8.32 -17.09 -0.16
N THR A 127 7.58 -16.34 -0.96
CA THR A 127 7.93 -15.93 -2.32
C THR A 127 7.76 -14.42 -2.46
N PRO A 128 8.39 -13.77 -3.45
CA PRO A 128 8.09 -12.37 -3.76
C PRO A 128 6.59 -12.08 -3.94
N ARG A 129 5.85 -12.97 -4.63
CA ARG A 129 4.41 -12.82 -4.85
C ARG A 129 3.61 -12.88 -3.55
N THR A 130 3.89 -13.86 -2.69
CA THR A 130 3.17 -14.00 -1.42
C THR A 130 3.52 -12.85 -0.46
N TRP A 131 4.75 -12.34 -0.49
CA TRP A 131 5.16 -11.15 0.28
C TRP A 131 4.40 -9.89 -0.17
N TYR A 132 4.38 -9.56 -1.46
CA TYR A 132 3.65 -8.37 -1.93
C TYR A 132 2.16 -8.47 -1.67
N ARG A 133 1.54 -9.64 -1.90
CA ARG A 133 0.11 -9.81 -1.59
C ARG A 133 -0.15 -9.57 -0.10
N ALA A 134 0.67 -10.10 0.81
CA ALA A 134 0.51 -9.88 2.24
C ALA A 134 0.73 -8.41 2.65
N HIS A 135 1.87 -7.84 2.24
CA HIS A 135 2.26 -6.47 2.54
C HIS A 135 1.24 -5.47 1.97
N ASN A 136 0.93 -5.53 0.67
CA ASN A 136 0.01 -4.60 0.03
C ASN A 136 -1.42 -4.73 0.56
N SER A 137 -1.84 -5.91 1.01
CA SER A 137 -3.16 -6.05 1.66
C SER A 137 -3.25 -5.25 2.94
N SER A 138 -2.20 -5.26 3.75
CA SER A 138 -2.14 -4.51 5.01
C SER A 138 -2.08 -3.00 4.73
N ILE A 139 -1.26 -2.59 3.74
CA ILE A 139 -1.20 -1.19 3.29
C ILE A 139 -2.56 -0.71 2.81
N VAL A 140 -3.21 -1.44 1.90
CA VAL A 140 -4.50 -1.04 1.34
C VAL A 140 -5.61 -1.03 2.40
N ALA A 141 -5.60 -2.01 3.31
CA ALA A 141 -6.51 -2.00 4.47
C ALA A 141 -6.29 -0.74 5.32
N GLY A 142 -5.04 -0.35 5.56
CA GLY A 142 -4.68 0.89 6.27
C GLY A 142 -5.18 2.15 5.56
N TYR A 143 -4.97 2.26 4.24
CA TYR A 143 -5.48 3.40 3.45
C TYR A 143 -7.00 3.54 3.58
N LEU A 144 -7.73 2.44 3.43
CA LEU A 144 -9.19 2.45 3.49
C LEU A 144 -9.71 2.74 4.91
N ALA A 145 -9.09 2.16 5.95
CA ALA A 145 -9.51 2.34 7.34
C ALA A 145 -9.22 3.74 7.88
N HIS A 146 -8.11 4.34 7.46
CA HIS A 146 -7.60 5.60 8.03
C HIS A 146 -7.84 6.81 7.13
N ARG A 147 -8.74 6.72 6.15
CA ARG A 147 -9.08 7.84 5.26
C ARG A 147 -9.43 9.13 6.00
N HIS A 148 -10.11 9.02 7.14
CA HIS A 148 -10.53 10.15 7.98
C HIS A 148 -9.34 10.93 8.57
N LEU A 149 -8.20 10.27 8.84
CA LEU A 149 -7.01 10.95 9.38
C LEU A 149 -6.31 11.84 8.35
N VAL A 150 -6.63 11.66 7.07
CA VAL A 150 -6.02 12.45 5.99
C VAL A 150 -6.47 13.90 6.04
N GLU A 151 -7.67 14.22 6.56
CA GLU A 151 -8.18 15.60 6.56
C GLU A 151 -7.23 16.56 7.26
N ALA A 152 -6.63 16.11 8.38
CA ALA A 152 -5.66 16.86 9.18
C ALA A 152 -4.28 17.01 8.53
N GLU A 153 -4.02 16.32 7.42
CA GLU A 153 -2.70 16.32 6.78
C GLU A 153 -2.53 17.49 5.81
N LEU A 154 -1.30 17.97 5.70
CA LEU A 154 -0.95 19.05 4.79
C LEU A 154 -1.08 18.62 3.32
N PRO A 155 -1.35 19.55 2.38
CA PRO A 155 -1.52 19.20 0.97
C PRO A 155 -0.37 18.36 0.40
N VAL A 156 0.89 18.74 0.64
CA VAL A 156 2.06 17.98 0.18
C VAL A 156 2.08 16.54 0.72
N GLU A 157 1.62 16.34 1.94
CA GLU A 157 1.55 15.01 2.54
C GLU A 157 0.43 14.18 1.90
N LYS A 158 -0.73 14.81 1.62
CA LYS A 158 -1.82 14.20 0.85
C LYS A 158 -1.35 13.73 -0.54
N PHE A 159 -0.62 14.57 -1.27
CA PHE A 159 -0.01 14.18 -2.55
C PHE A 159 0.92 12.97 -2.39
N PHE A 160 1.72 12.98 -1.33
CA PHE A 160 2.69 11.93 -1.12
C PHE A 160 2.07 10.58 -0.74
N MET A 161 0.97 10.57 0.02
CA MET A 161 0.19 9.36 0.24
C MET A 161 -0.24 8.72 -1.09
N ASP A 162 -0.69 9.53 -2.04
CA ASP A 162 -1.08 9.04 -3.36
C ASP A 162 0.10 8.46 -4.15
N VAL A 163 1.25 9.14 -4.13
CA VAL A 163 2.50 8.66 -4.76
C VAL A 163 2.98 7.35 -4.12
N ALA A 164 2.95 7.27 -2.80
CA ALA A 164 3.37 6.08 -2.06
C ALA A 164 2.52 4.86 -2.43
N LEU A 165 1.18 5.01 -2.46
CA LEU A 165 0.29 3.93 -2.88
C LEU A 165 0.57 3.52 -4.34
N LEU A 166 0.62 4.50 -5.25
CA LEU A 166 0.87 4.26 -6.66
C LEU A 166 2.15 3.43 -6.88
N ARG A 167 3.23 3.78 -6.16
CA ARG A 167 4.52 3.08 -6.24
C ARG A 167 4.50 1.69 -5.64
N VAL A 168 3.84 1.50 -4.49
CA VAL A 168 3.69 0.18 -3.87
C VAL A 168 2.91 -0.77 -4.79
N LEU A 169 1.85 -0.29 -5.43
CA LEU A 169 1.09 -1.08 -6.40
C LEU A 169 1.91 -1.36 -7.67
N TYR A 170 2.68 -0.39 -8.15
CA TYR A 170 3.54 -0.58 -9.31
C TYR A 170 4.68 -1.58 -9.04
N ALA A 171 5.29 -1.55 -7.86
CA ALA A 171 6.34 -2.47 -7.46
C ALA A 171 5.86 -3.93 -7.47
N ASP A 172 4.64 -4.19 -6.97
CA ASP A 172 4.00 -5.49 -7.13
C ASP A 172 3.73 -5.82 -8.60
N CYS A 173 3.23 -4.85 -9.38
CA CYS A 173 2.93 -5.02 -10.80
C CYS A 173 4.13 -5.48 -11.63
N LEU A 174 5.36 -5.10 -11.25
CA LEU A 174 6.60 -5.61 -11.87
C LEU A 174 6.71 -7.14 -11.82
N LEU A 175 6.08 -7.79 -10.84
CA LEU A 175 6.03 -9.24 -10.68
C LEU A 175 4.68 -9.85 -11.10
N SER A 176 3.57 -9.22 -10.69
CA SER A 176 2.22 -9.76 -10.92
C SER A 176 1.75 -9.60 -12.36
N ASN A 177 2.14 -8.52 -13.02
CA ASN A 177 1.81 -8.26 -14.41
C ASN A 177 2.92 -7.44 -15.09
N PRO A 178 4.08 -8.06 -15.39
CA PRO A 178 5.24 -7.35 -15.93
C PRO A 178 4.97 -6.65 -17.26
N ARG A 179 4.01 -7.17 -18.06
CA ARG A 179 3.58 -6.55 -19.32
C ARG A 179 2.82 -5.26 -19.09
N LEU A 180 1.96 -5.21 -18.06
CA LEU A 180 1.31 -3.98 -17.67
C LEU A 180 2.34 -2.95 -17.21
N ALA A 181 3.25 -3.33 -16.30
CA ALA A 181 4.24 -2.42 -15.75
C ALA A 181 5.26 -1.90 -16.78
N LEU A 182 5.88 -2.80 -17.55
CA LEU A 182 7.06 -2.51 -18.38
C LEU A 182 6.82 -2.61 -19.89
N GLY A 183 5.67 -3.11 -20.33
CA GLY A 183 5.36 -3.35 -21.75
C GLY A 183 6.40 -4.23 -22.41
N HIS A 184 7.12 -3.69 -23.40
CA HIS A 184 8.17 -4.42 -24.13
C HIS A 184 9.30 -4.92 -23.23
N PHE A 185 9.54 -4.27 -22.09
CA PHE A 185 10.59 -4.66 -21.14
C PHE A 185 10.09 -5.64 -20.06
N ALA A 186 8.93 -6.26 -20.24
CA ALA A 186 8.36 -7.25 -19.33
C ALA A 186 9.34 -8.33 -18.81
N PRO A 187 10.29 -8.86 -19.62
CA PRO A 187 11.25 -9.86 -19.12
C PRO A 187 12.12 -9.37 -17.95
N LEU A 188 12.29 -8.05 -17.78
CA LEU A 188 13.04 -7.47 -16.66
C LEU A 188 12.23 -7.38 -15.37
N GLY A 189 10.90 -7.53 -15.43
CA GLY A 189 9.99 -7.35 -14.30
C GLY A 189 10.35 -8.17 -13.06
N PRO A 190 10.55 -9.50 -13.17
CA PRO A 190 10.89 -10.32 -12.01
C PRO A 190 12.19 -9.93 -11.31
N VAL A 191 13.17 -9.41 -12.05
CA VAL A 191 14.43 -8.94 -11.48
C VAL A 191 14.26 -7.59 -10.79
N LEU A 192 13.49 -6.69 -11.38
CA LEU A 192 13.26 -5.33 -10.88
C LEU A 192 12.30 -5.29 -9.69
N GLY A 193 11.31 -6.18 -9.65
CA GLY A 193 10.31 -6.26 -8.60
C GLY A 193 10.69 -7.13 -7.40
N ASP A 194 11.78 -7.92 -7.45
CA ASP A 194 12.15 -8.84 -6.36
C ASP A 194 12.51 -8.08 -5.06
N PRO A 195 11.73 -8.22 -3.96
CA PRO A 195 11.93 -7.47 -2.72
C PRO A 195 13.21 -7.89 -1.98
N ARG A 196 13.82 -9.01 -2.36
CA ARG A 196 15.06 -9.52 -1.78
C ARG A 196 16.30 -8.84 -2.36
N ARG A 197 16.17 -8.22 -3.54
CA ARG A 197 17.29 -7.59 -4.27
C ARG A 197 17.47 -6.13 -3.87
N LYS A 198 18.64 -5.55 -4.16
CA LYS A 198 18.91 -4.12 -3.91
C LYS A 198 18.07 -3.19 -4.80
N GLY A 199 17.64 -3.66 -5.98
CA GLY A 199 16.95 -2.85 -6.99
C GLY A 199 15.58 -2.32 -6.58
N THR A 200 14.81 -3.06 -5.76
CA THR A 200 13.50 -2.62 -5.24
C THR A 200 13.60 -1.45 -4.27
N ALA A 201 14.73 -1.32 -3.57
CA ALA A 201 14.99 -0.16 -2.71
C ALA A 201 15.09 1.15 -3.51
N VAL A 202 15.38 1.10 -4.83
CA VAL A 202 15.44 2.30 -5.68
C VAL A 202 14.04 2.82 -6.04
N PHE A 203 13.05 1.95 -6.20
CA PHE A 203 11.67 2.33 -6.50
C PHE A 203 10.90 2.86 -5.27
N LEU A 204 11.24 2.35 -4.09
CA LEU A 204 10.63 2.74 -2.81
C LEU A 204 11.45 3.78 -2.03
N SER A 205 12.65 4.16 -2.49
CA SER A 205 13.41 5.25 -1.88
C SER A 205 12.76 6.59 -2.21
N LEU A 206 11.87 7.01 -1.31
CA LEU A 206 11.19 8.30 -1.34
C LEU A 206 12.09 9.42 -0.79
N ASN A 207 13.31 9.08 -0.33
CA ASN A 207 14.37 10.03 0.04
C ASN A 207 14.70 11.02 -1.07
N ASN A 208 14.39 10.67 -2.33
CA ASN A 208 14.69 11.51 -3.47
C ASN A 208 13.54 12.47 -3.83
N ILE A 209 12.39 12.44 -3.17
CA ILE A 209 11.18 13.19 -3.62
C ILE A 209 10.69 14.19 -2.58
N LEU A 210 11.07 14.04 -1.31
CA LEU A 210 10.55 14.85 -0.22
C LEU A 210 11.61 15.60 0.60
N PRO A 211 11.21 16.72 1.25
CA PRO A 211 12.01 17.40 2.26
C PRO A 211 12.42 16.46 3.41
N ALA A 212 13.53 16.75 4.07
CA ALA A 212 14.09 15.89 5.11
C ALA A 212 13.25 15.81 6.41
N SER A 213 12.28 16.70 6.61
CA SER A 213 11.53 16.84 7.88
C SER A 213 10.01 16.91 7.72
N TYR A 214 9.30 16.62 8.82
CA TYR A 214 7.86 16.71 9.01
C TYR A 214 7.59 17.47 10.33
N PRO A 215 6.53 18.30 10.42
CA PRO A 215 5.65 18.71 9.32
C PRO A 215 6.37 19.61 8.31
N ILE A 216 5.95 19.56 7.04
CA ILE A 216 6.47 20.46 6.01
C ILE A 216 5.87 21.85 6.28
N GLN A 217 6.69 22.88 6.40
CA GLN A 217 6.18 24.23 6.63
C GLN A 217 5.43 24.73 5.37
N GLU A 218 4.23 25.31 5.52
CA GLU A 218 3.34 25.68 4.39
C GLU A 218 4.02 26.56 3.33
N ARG A 219 4.96 27.41 3.76
CA ARG A 219 5.71 28.33 2.87
C ARG A 219 6.65 27.60 1.90
N GLU A 220 6.89 26.31 2.09
CA GLU A 220 7.74 25.49 1.24
C GLU A 220 6.97 24.68 0.19
N LEU A 221 5.63 24.70 0.13
CA LEU A 221 4.89 23.84 -0.81
C LEU A 221 5.30 24.06 -2.28
N VAL A 222 5.41 25.33 -2.71
CA VAL A 222 5.78 25.68 -4.09
C VAL A 222 7.26 25.37 -4.34
N SER A 223 8.14 25.68 -3.40
CA SER A 223 9.58 25.38 -3.53
C SER A 223 9.87 23.88 -3.47
N VAL A 224 9.08 23.09 -2.74
CA VAL A 224 9.17 21.62 -2.71
C VAL A 224 8.71 21.02 -4.03
N LEU A 225 7.59 21.50 -4.59
CA LEU A 225 7.17 21.11 -5.93
C LEU A 225 8.16 21.54 -7.03
N GLU A 226 9.02 22.53 -6.76
CA GLU A 226 10.00 23.11 -7.70
C GLU A 226 11.43 22.56 -7.56
N ALA A 227 11.88 22.23 -6.34
CA ALA A 227 13.19 21.65 -6.04
C ALA A 227 13.26 20.13 -6.29
N GLU A 228 12.17 19.54 -6.78
CA GLU A 228 11.95 18.10 -6.84
C GLU A 228 12.89 17.36 -7.81
N ASN A 229 13.48 16.25 -7.35
CA ASN A 229 14.45 15.48 -8.14
C ASN A 229 13.79 14.80 -9.35
N TYR A 230 14.22 15.29 -10.50
CA TYR A 230 13.93 14.92 -11.88
C TYR A 230 13.67 13.42 -12.17
N LEU A 231 14.44 12.49 -11.58
CA LEU A 231 14.37 11.07 -11.93
C LEU A 231 13.13 10.37 -11.34
N GLY A 232 12.72 10.75 -10.11
CA GLY A 232 11.54 10.20 -9.44
C GLY A 232 10.25 10.59 -10.17
N ARG A 233 10.12 11.88 -10.52
CA ARG A 233 9.03 12.38 -11.37
C ARG A 233 9.01 11.69 -12.73
N LEU A 234 10.15 11.51 -13.41
CA LEU A 234 10.13 10.88 -14.74
C LEU A 234 9.56 9.46 -14.71
N ILE A 235 9.85 8.68 -13.66
CA ILE A 235 9.27 7.35 -13.45
C ILE A 235 7.78 7.47 -13.12
N ASP A 236 7.41 8.30 -12.15
CA ASP A 236 6.00 8.43 -11.72
C ASP A 236 5.12 8.93 -12.85
N TYR A 237 5.45 10.04 -13.51
CA TYR A 237 4.65 10.62 -14.59
C TYR A 237 4.76 9.86 -15.91
N GLY A 238 5.95 9.31 -16.23
CA GLY A 238 6.24 8.73 -17.55
C GLY A 238 5.99 7.24 -17.66
N ALA A 239 6.30 6.49 -16.60
CA ALA A 239 6.15 5.04 -16.56
C ALA A 239 4.88 4.62 -15.81
N ILE A 240 4.60 5.19 -14.63
CA ILE A 240 3.56 4.66 -13.75
C ILE A 240 2.19 5.30 -14.02
N LEU A 241 2.09 6.63 -13.96
CA LEU A 241 0.85 7.41 -14.07
C LEU A 241 0.02 7.11 -15.33
N PRO A 242 0.61 6.93 -16.54
CA PRO A 242 -0.18 6.61 -17.74
C PRO A 242 -0.95 5.29 -17.62
N ARG A 243 -0.56 4.43 -16.68
CA ARG A 243 -1.12 3.12 -16.40
C ARG A 243 -1.90 3.08 -15.10
N ALA A 244 -2.01 4.19 -14.36
CA ALA A 244 -2.58 4.23 -13.01
C ALA A 244 -3.91 3.47 -12.92
N GLN A 245 -4.88 3.79 -13.78
CA GLN A 245 -6.17 3.08 -13.80
C GLN A 245 -6.01 1.55 -13.91
N ALA A 246 -5.22 1.07 -14.88
CA ALA A 246 -5.00 -0.35 -15.09
C ALA A 246 -4.20 -1.02 -13.96
N LEU A 247 -3.29 -0.28 -13.31
CA LEU A 247 -2.55 -0.75 -12.14
C LEU A 247 -3.49 -0.95 -10.95
N TYR A 248 -4.40 0.00 -10.71
CA TYR A 248 -5.39 -0.09 -9.64
C TYR A 248 -6.44 -1.19 -9.92
N GLU A 249 -6.85 -1.39 -11.17
CA GLU A 249 -7.71 -2.51 -11.58
C GLU A 249 -7.02 -3.85 -11.32
N HIS A 250 -5.78 -4.00 -11.77
CA HIS A 250 -4.99 -5.20 -11.53
C HIS A 250 -4.79 -5.48 -10.03
N ALA A 251 -4.49 -4.45 -9.24
CA ALA A 251 -4.34 -4.59 -7.79
C ALA A 251 -5.66 -4.88 -7.06
N ALA A 252 -6.78 -4.28 -7.49
CA ALA A 252 -8.09 -4.55 -6.95
C ALA A 252 -8.48 -6.02 -7.14
N ASP A 253 -8.17 -6.59 -8.29
CA ASP A 253 -8.39 -8.00 -8.58
C ASP A 253 -7.43 -8.91 -7.81
N ASP A 254 -6.11 -8.65 -7.83
CA ASP A 254 -5.09 -9.49 -7.15
C ASP A 254 -5.22 -9.49 -5.62
N LEU A 255 -5.68 -8.37 -5.05
CA LEU A 255 -5.91 -8.22 -3.60
C LEU A 255 -7.38 -8.42 -3.20
N GLU A 256 -8.27 -8.78 -4.14
CA GLU A 256 -9.70 -8.96 -3.91
C GLU A 256 -10.32 -7.76 -3.14
N GLN A 257 -9.89 -6.55 -3.50
CA GLN A 257 -10.28 -5.31 -2.83
C GLN A 257 -10.85 -4.30 -3.83
N PRO A 258 -12.13 -4.40 -4.21
CA PRO A 258 -12.74 -3.54 -5.22
C PRO A 258 -12.79 -2.06 -4.80
N LYS A 259 -12.72 -1.76 -3.49
CA LYS A 259 -12.68 -0.38 -2.98
C LYS A 259 -11.42 0.39 -3.42
N LEU A 260 -10.36 -0.30 -3.86
CA LEU A 260 -9.19 0.34 -4.46
C LEU A 260 -9.53 1.21 -5.67
N LEU A 261 -10.56 0.85 -6.44
CA LEU A 261 -10.98 1.63 -7.60
C LEU A 261 -11.54 3.01 -7.24
N GLN A 262 -11.87 3.24 -5.97
CA GLN A 262 -12.31 4.56 -5.47
C GLN A 262 -11.11 5.51 -5.28
N LEU A 263 -9.89 4.98 -5.30
CA LEU A 263 -8.64 5.70 -5.01
C LEU A 263 -7.91 6.17 -6.28
N VAL A 264 -8.54 5.99 -7.45
CA VAL A 264 -8.02 6.40 -8.75
C VAL A 264 -9.13 7.02 -9.58
N ARG A 265 -8.78 8.01 -10.41
CA ARG A 265 -9.64 8.64 -11.40
C ARG A 265 -8.92 8.71 -12.74
N ALA A 266 -9.62 9.18 -13.77
CA ALA A 266 -9.11 9.23 -15.15
C ALA A 266 -7.83 10.08 -15.29
N ASP A 267 -7.64 11.04 -14.39
CA ASP A 267 -6.54 12.00 -14.33
C ASP A 267 -5.40 11.62 -13.37
N GLY A 268 -5.58 10.58 -12.54
CA GLY A 268 -4.54 10.09 -11.65
C GLY A 268 -5.06 9.47 -10.35
N PRO A 269 -4.15 9.19 -9.41
CA PRO A 269 -4.51 8.85 -8.03
C PRO A 269 -5.41 9.93 -7.42
N ALA A 270 -6.36 9.49 -6.60
CA ALA A 270 -7.38 10.33 -5.98
C ALA A 270 -7.68 9.88 -4.54
N TYR A 271 -6.71 9.28 -3.86
CA TYR A 271 -6.92 8.85 -2.49
C TYR A 271 -6.95 10.05 -1.56
N ALA A 272 -5.88 10.85 -1.48
CA ALA A 272 -5.75 11.94 -0.53
C ALA A 272 -5.73 13.32 -1.19
N TRP A 273 -5.16 13.45 -2.39
CA TRP A 273 -5.08 14.71 -3.12
C TRP A 273 -6.45 15.11 -3.71
N PRO A 274 -6.87 16.38 -3.60
CA PRO A 274 -8.15 16.81 -4.12
C PRO A 274 -8.24 16.69 -5.65
N PRO A 275 -9.29 16.07 -6.20
CA PRO A 275 -9.47 15.90 -7.65
C PRO A 275 -9.48 17.21 -8.45
N GLU A 276 -10.01 18.27 -7.86
CA GLU A 276 -10.01 19.64 -8.41
C GLU A 276 -8.60 20.22 -8.61
N HIS A 277 -7.57 19.57 -8.05
CA HIS A 277 -6.18 19.99 -8.11
C HIS A 277 -5.33 19.05 -8.98
N GLY A 278 -5.90 18.49 -10.06
CA GLY A 278 -5.21 17.60 -11.01
C GLY A 278 -3.92 18.19 -11.64
N TYR A 279 -3.63 19.48 -11.46
CA TYR A 279 -2.36 20.10 -11.87
C TYR A 279 -1.13 19.44 -11.23
N ALA A 280 -1.27 18.87 -10.03
CA ALA A 280 -0.17 18.14 -9.40
C ALA A 280 0.23 16.91 -10.21
N TRP A 281 -0.69 16.34 -10.98
CA TRP A 281 -0.45 15.17 -11.84
C TRP A 281 0.02 15.53 -13.26
N LEU A 282 0.19 16.83 -13.57
CA LEU A 282 0.68 17.28 -14.88
C LEU A 282 2.20 17.37 -14.90
N SER A 283 2.82 16.65 -15.84
CA SER A 283 4.26 16.76 -16.08
C SER A 283 4.61 18.13 -16.68
N ARG A 284 5.54 18.84 -16.05
CA ARG A 284 6.17 20.06 -16.61
C ARG A 284 7.03 19.78 -17.85
N ARG A 285 7.29 18.50 -18.20
CA ARG A 285 8.05 18.08 -19.39
C ARG A 285 7.28 17.05 -20.23
N PRO A 286 6.18 17.45 -20.88
CA PRO A 286 5.26 16.53 -21.56
C PRO A 286 5.95 15.71 -22.65
N ARG A 287 6.96 16.26 -23.34
CA ARG A 287 7.72 15.55 -24.39
C ARG A 287 8.52 14.36 -23.87
N MET A 288 9.20 14.52 -22.73
CA MET A 288 10.01 13.45 -22.14
C MET A 288 9.14 12.35 -21.54
N THR A 289 8.08 12.75 -20.83
CA THR A 289 7.06 11.84 -20.31
C THR A 289 6.45 11.00 -21.44
N ALA A 290 6.05 11.64 -22.54
CA ALA A 290 5.51 10.94 -23.71
C ALA A 290 6.53 9.97 -24.34
N MET A 291 7.82 10.32 -24.38
CA MET A 291 8.88 9.43 -24.87
C MET A 291 9.00 8.17 -24.01
N VAL A 292 9.03 8.30 -22.68
CA VAL A 292 9.07 7.13 -21.76
C VAL A 292 7.82 6.26 -21.92
N THR A 293 6.63 6.86 -22.01
CA THR A 293 5.39 6.13 -22.23
C THR A 293 5.41 5.34 -23.55
N ARG A 294 5.94 5.96 -24.62
CA ARG A 294 6.11 5.31 -25.93
C ARG A 294 7.12 4.18 -25.90
N LEU A 295 8.29 4.39 -25.28
CA LEU A 295 9.35 3.37 -25.17
C LEU A 295 8.89 2.15 -24.40
N THR A 296 8.12 2.37 -23.33
CA THR A 296 7.50 1.30 -22.55
C THR A 296 6.27 0.69 -23.24
N GLY A 297 5.99 1.05 -24.50
CA GLY A 297 4.98 0.42 -25.34
C GLY A 297 3.53 0.68 -24.93
N TRP A 298 3.28 1.60 -24.00
CA TRP A 298 1.92 1.84 -23.53
C TRP A 298 1.14 2.59 -24.58
N ARG A 299 0.13 1.91 -25.12
CA ARG A 299 -0.94 2.55 -25.87
C ARG A 299 -2.16 2.54 -24.95
N SER A 300 -2.58 3.72 -24.51
CA SER A 300 -3.83 3.88 -23.76
C SER A 300 -4.93 3.13 -24.50
N ARG A 301 -5.47 2.08 -23.87
CA ARG A 301 -6.76 1.55 -24.29
C ARG A 301 -7.78 2.65 -23.99
N ARG A 302 -8.07 3.50 -24.97
CA ARG A 302 -9.40 4.11 -25.10
C ARG A 302 -10.37 2.94 -25.33
N GLY A 303 -10.76 2.26 -24.26
CA GLY A 303 -11.41 0.95 -24.35
C GLY A 303 -11.84 0.38 -23.00
N VAL A 304 -12.37 1.20 -22.10
CA VAL A 304 -13.12 0.72 -20.92
C VAL A 304 -14.51 1.38 -20.93
N ARG A 305 -15.23 1.22 -22.04
CA ARG A 305 -16.70 1.34 -22.08
C ARG A 305 -17.39 -0.04 -22.09
N GLU A 306 -16.64 -1.13 -22.29
CA GLU A 306 -17.20 -2.48 -22.47
C GLU A 306 -17.28 -3.33 -21.19
N VAL A 307 -16.55 -3.00 -20.13
CA VAL A 307 -16.63 -3.78 -18.88
C VAL A 307 -17.92 -3.46 -18.10
N ARG A 308 -18.42 -2.22 -18.21
CA ARG A 308 -19.74 -1.86 -17.65
C ARG A 308 -20.91 -2.54 -18.37
N SER A 309 -20.78 -2.91 -19.65
CA SER A 309 -21.88 -3.57 -20.38
C SER A 309 -22.00 -5.07 -20.03
N ARG A 310 -20.90 -5.74 -19.65
CA ARG A 310 -20.94 -7.17 -19.26
C ARG A 310 -21.43 -7.43 -17.84
N VAL A 311 -21.29 -6.47 -16.93
CA VAL A 311 -21.88 -6.55 -15.58
C VAL A 311 -23.36 -6.15 -15.60
N ALA A 312 -23.75 -5.20 -16.46
CA ALA A 312 -25.14 -4.81 -16.65
C ALA A 312 -25.97 -5.87 -17.42
N SER A 313 -25.37 -6.60 -18.37
CA SER A 313 -26.10 -7.62 -19.15
C SER A 313 -26.32 -8.95 -18.40
N ARG A 314 -25.63 -9.16 -17.26
CA ARG A 314 -25.83 -10.34 -16.39
C ARG A 314 -26.90 -10.14 -15.31
N SER A 315 -27.45 -8.94 -15.14
CA SER A 315 -28.41 -8.61 -14.07
C SER A 315 -29.83 -8.27 -14.55
N GLY A 316 -30.19 -8.51 -15.82
CA GLY A 316 -31.52 -8.12 -16.32
C GLY A 316 -32.06 -8.98 -17.45
N ARG A 317 -32.66 -10.14 -17.11
CA ARG A 317 -33.71 -10.75 -17.94
C ARG A 317 -34.82 -11.29 -17.03
N PRO A 318 -35.94 -10.58 -16.87
CA PRO A 318 -37.14 -11.19 -16.31
C PRO A 318 -37.80 -12.07 -17.37
N SER A 319 -38.08 -13.30 -16.98
CA SER A 319 -38.88 -14.28 -17.71
C SER A 319 -40.29 -13.73 -17.94
N ARG A 320 -40.72 -13.63 -19.21
CA ARG A 320 -42.11 -13.39 -19.56
C ARG A 320 -42.96 -14.59 -19.16
N PRO A 321 -44.15 -14.41 -18.54
CA PRO A 321 -45.09 -15.50 -18.35
C PRO A 321 -45.76 -15.83 -19.69
N ARG A 322 -45.87 -17.12 -19.99
CA ARG A 322 -46.70 -17.62 -21.09
C ARG A 322 -48.17 -17.42 -20.72
N ARG A 323 -48.93 -16.79 -21.63
CA ARG A 323 -50.37 -17.00 -21.76
C ARG A 323 -50.60 -18.27 -22.56
#